data_AF-A0A2D5YQ02-F1
#
_entry.id   AF-A0A2D5YQ02-F1
#
_cell.length_a   1.000
_cell.length_b   1.000
_cell.length_c   1.000
_cell.angle_alpha   90.00
_cell.angle_beta   90.00
_cell.angle_gamma   90.00
#
_symmetry.space_group_name_H-M   'P 1'
#
loop_
_entity.id
_entity.type
_entity.pdbx_description
1 polymer ?
#
loop_
_entity_poly.entity_id
_entity_poly.type
_entity_poly.pdbx_seq_one_letter_code
_entity_poly.pdbx_strand_id
1 'polypeptide(L)'
;MSEEPFFGYETEQDRDAAVKKLETFLKEIELNEFENNLEYINKLNFVTSNMKREILQEVDLRNLAICFKFSTTAFLKKFFDGLSSSLKQEILYGLQGKYTVGEVIKTLDDFVKYLKRKEADGSLILDEKSDKYV
;
A
#
# COMPACT_ATOMS: atom_id res chain seq x y z
N MET A 1 5.79 -22.74 -15.30
CA MET A 1 5.27 -21.45 -14.78
C MET A 1 4.69 -21.74 -13.41
N SER A 2 5.35 -21.33 -12.34
CA SER A 2 4.77 -21.41 -10.99
C SER A 2 3.76 -20.28 -10.85
N GLU A 3 2.50 -20.61 -10.60
CA GLU A 3 1.50 -19.61 -10.21
C GLU A 3 2.01 -18.93 -8.92
N GLU A 4 2.25 -17.62 -8.99
CA GLU A 4 2.57 -16.85 -7.79
C GLU A 4 1.37 -16.98 -6.83
N PRO A 5 1.61 -17.21 -5.51
CA PRO A 5 0.51 -17.30 -4.56
C PRO A 5 -0.33 -16.03 -4.66
N PHE A 6 -1.67 -16.16 -4.62
CA PHE A 6 -2.55 -15.01 -4.71
C PHE A 6 -2.44 -14.18 -3.43
N PHE A 7 -2.00 -12.92 -3.55
CA PHE A 7 -1.91 -11.96 -2.46
C PHE A 7 -2.77 -10.73 -2.75
N GLY A 8 -3.34 -10.15 -1.68
CA GLY A 8 -4.30 -9.05 -1.77
C GLY A 8 -5.74 -9.52 -2.03
N TYR A 9 -6.67 -8.57 -2.03
CA TYR A 9 -8.08 -8.83 -2.34
C TYR A 9 -8.29 -8.92 -3.85
N GLU A 10 -9.03 -9.93 -4.32
CA GLU A 10 -9.28 -10.12 -5.76
C GLU A 10 -10.07 -8.95 -6.34
N THR A 11 -11.08 -8.49 -5.61
CA THR A 11 -11.96 -7.40 -5.99
C THR A 11 -11.95 -6.27 -4.96
N GLU A 12 -12.39 -5.08 -5.39
CA GLU A 12 -12.65 -3.97 -4.47
C GLU A 12 -13.77 -4.32 -3.48
N GLN A 13 -14.79 -5.07 -3.92
CA GLN A 13 -15.89 -5.49 -3.06
C GLN A 13 -15.42 -6.37 -1.89
N ASP A 14 -14.50 -7.30 -2.15
CA ASP A 14 -13.93 -8.17 -1.10
C ASP A 14 -13.09 -7.37 -0.11
N ARG A 15 -12.34 -6.38 -0.62
CA ARG A 15 -11.57 -5.43 0.18
C ARG A 15 -12.50 -4.63 1.08
N ASP A 16 -13.53 -4.02 0.52
CA ASP A 16 -14.48 -3.16 1.22
C ASP A 16 -15.24 -3.97 2.29
N ALA A 17 -15.63 -5.20 1.99
CA ALA A 17 -16.24 -6.11 2.98
C ALA A 17 -15.30 -6.43 4.14
N ALA A 18 -13.99 -6.49 3.92
CA ALA A 18 -13.00 -6.69 4.98
C ALA A 18 -12.77 -5.41 5.80
N VAL A 19 -12.71 -4.24 5.15
CA VAL A 19 -12.65 -2.94 5.83
C VAL A 19 -13.90 -2.74 6.69
N LYS A 20 -15.08 -3.10 6.17
CA LYS A 20 -16.36 -3.03 6.91
C LYS A 20 -16.36 -3.85 8.20
N LYS A 21 -15.66 -4.99 8.24
CA LYS A 21 -15.52 -5.77 9.49
C LYS A 21 -14.75 -5.00 10.57
N LEU A 22 -13.89 -4.05 10.18
CA LEU A 22 -13.16 -3.18 11.10
C LEU A 22 -14.06 -2.10 11.73
N GLU A 23 -15.21 -1.77 11.15
CA GLU A 23 -16.21 -0.85 11.74
C GLU A 23 -16.58 -1.26 13.17
N THR A 24 -16.58 -2.57 13.45
CA THR A 24 -16.91 -3.10 14.79
C THR A 24 -15.83 -2.82 15.84
N PHE A 25 -14.63 -2.43 15.42
CA PHE A 25 -13.46 -2.16 16.26
C PHE A 25 -13.04 -0.69 16.26
N LEU A 26 -13.43 0.07 15.25
CA LEU A 26 -13.02 1.45 15.03
C LEU A 26 -14.15 2.43 15.28
N LYS A 27 -13.80 3.61 15.77
CA LYS A 27 -14.73 4.74 15.78
C LYS A 27 -14.90 5.28 14.36
N GLU A 28 -16.04 5.90 14.08
CA GLU A 28 -16.35 6.47 12.75
C GLU A 28 -15.24 7.40 12.21
N ILE A 29 -14.68 8.26 13.06
CA ILE A 29 -13.58 9.16 12.66
C ILE A 29 -12.32 8.37 12.28
N GLU A 30 -11.95 7.35 13.05
CA GLU A 30 -10.78 6.50 12.80
C GLU A 30 -10.97 5.65 11.54
N LEU A 31 -12.20 5.21 11.25
CA LEU A 31 -12.54 4.50 10.03
C LEU A 31 -12.39 5.40 8.80
N ASN A 32 -12.95 6.62 8.85
CA ASN A 32 -12.82 7.57 7.74
C ASN A 32 -11.34 7.90 7.46
N GLU A 33 -10.53 8.10 8.50
CA GLU A 33 -9.09 8.33 8.33
C GLU A 33 -8.37 7.12 7.72
N PHE A 34 -8.73 5.91 8.17
CA PHE A 34 -8.20 4.67 7.63
C PHE A 34 -8.53 4.50 6.14
N GLU A 35 -9.78 4.71 5.74
CA GLU A 35 -10.22 4.64 4.33
C GLU A 35 -9.51 5.67 3.46
N ASN A 36 -9.44 6.93 3.90
CA ASN A 36 -8.69 7.97 3.21
C ASN A 36 -7.21 7.60 3.02
N ASN A 37 -6.60 6.95 4.01
CA ASN A 37 -5.22 6.51 3.92
C ASN A 37 -5.05 5.34 2.94
N LEU A 38 -6.01 4.40 2.87
CA LEU A 38 -6.02 3.34 1.86
C LEU A 38 -6.14 3.90 0.43
N GLU A 39 -7.02 4.88 0.22
CA GLU A 39 -7.12 5.58 -1.06
C GLU A 39 -5.83 6.31 -1.42
N TYR A 40 -5.19 6.94 -0.44
CA TYR A 40 -3.92 7.64 -0.66
C TYR A 40 -2.80 6.66 -1.06
N ILE A 41 -2.76 5.45 -0.47
CA ILE A 41 -1.85 4.39 -0.89
C ILE A 41 -2.06 4.00 -2.36
N ASN A 42 -3.31 3.93 -2.84
CA ASN A 42 -3.58 3.54 -4.23
C ASN A 42 -2.91 4.48 -5.25
N LYS A 43 -2.58 5.72 -4.86
CA LYS A 43 -1.81 6.65 -5.70
C LYS A 43 -0.38 6.19 -6.00
N LEU A 44 0.16 5.23 -5.24
CA LEU A 44 1.43 4.57 -5.57
C LEU A 44 1.38 3.82 -6.91
N ASN A 45 0.21 3.66 -7.53
CA ASN A 45 0.12 3.21 -8.91
C ASN A 45 0.68 4.22 -9.93
N PHE A 46 0.94 5.47 -9.55
CA PHE A 46 1.43 6.52 -10.46
C PHE A 46 2.93 6.79 -10.32
N VAL A 47 3.60 6.15 -9.35
CA VAL A 47 5.04 6.40 -9.14
C VAL A 47 5.87 5.67 -10.20
N THR A 48 6.94 6.34 -10.63
CA THR A 48 7.93 5.76 -11.55
C THR A 48 8.77 4.68 -10.86
N SER A 49 9.45 3.83 -11.63
CA SER A 49 10.36 2.81 -11.08
C SER A 49 11.47 3.38 -10.19
N ASN A 50 11.92 4.61 -10.47
CA ASN A 50 12.93 5.30 -9.64
C ASN A 50 12.32 5.70 -8.29
N MET A 51 11.13 6.30 -8.30
CA MET A 51 10.40 6.66 -7.07
C MET A 51 10.07 5.41 -6.22
N LYS A 52 9.68 4.30 -6.85
CA LYS A 52 9.50 3.02 -6.11
C LYS A 52 10.77 2.61 -5.40
N ARG A 53 11.92 2.71 -6.08
CA ARG A 53 13.22 2.34 -5.51
C ARG A 53 13.57 3.20 -4.30
N GLU A 54 13.35 4.51 -4.39
CA GLU A 54 13.59 5.44 -3.28
C GLU A 54 12.71 5.09 -2.06
N ILE A 55 11.41 4.84 -2.27
CA ILE A 55 10.51 4.38 -1.21
C ILE A 55 11.04 3.10 -0.55
N LEU A 56 11.44 2.11 -1.36
CA LEU A 56 11.93 0.81 -0.87
C LEU A 56 13.29 0.88 -0.16
N GLN A 57 14.05 1.97 -0.33
CA GLN A 57 15.31 2.21 0.38
C GLN A 57 15.11 2.89 1.73
N GLU A 58 14.05 3.66 1.89
CA GLU A 58 13.80 4.47 3.08
C GLU A 58 12.78 3.83 4.04
N VAL A 59 11.96 2.90 3.54
CA VAL A 59 10.86 2.30 4.29
C VAL A 59 11.16 0.84 4.59
N ASP A 60 10.89 0.44 5.83
CA ASP A 60 10.94 -0.95 6.26
C ASP A 60 9.94 -1.81 5.46
N LEU A 61 10.43 -2.90 4.85
CA LEU A 61 9.64 -3.73 3.94
C LEU A 61 8.48 -4.45 4.63
N ARG A 62 8.60 -4.73 5.94
CA ARG A 62 7.50 -5.27 6.73
C ARG A 62 6.44 -4.19 6.94
N ASN A 63 6.82 -2.95 7.23
CA ASN A 63 5.86 -1.85 7.35
C ASN A 63 5.12 -1.60 6.03
N LEU A 64 5.84 -1.68 4.90
CA LEU A 64 5.24 -1.57 3.58
C LEU A 64 4.22 -2.71 3.33
N ALA A 65 4.56 -3.94 3.72
CA ALA A 65 3.65 -5.07 3.63
C ALA A 65 2.38 -4.88 4.49
N ILE A 66 2.51 -4.32 5.70
CA ILE A 66 1.36 -3.99 6.56
C ILE A 66 0.44 -2.99 5.86
N CYS A 67 1.01 -1.94 5.26
CA CYS A 67 0.27 -0.91 4.52
C CYS A 67 -0.50 -1.49 3.32
N PHE A 68 0.05 -2.53 2.70
CA PHE A 68 -0.52 -3.19 1.53
C PHE A 68 -1.52 -4.32 1.84
N LYS A 69 -1.75 -4.59 3.13
CA LYS A 69 -2.63 -5.69 3.55
C LYS A 69 -4.07 -5.55 3.06
N PHE A 70 -4.52 -4.32 2.86
CA PHE A 70 -5.85 -3.98 2.34
C PHE A 70 -5.83 -3.53 0.88
N SER A 71 -4.74 -3.80 0.15
CA SER A 71 -4.67 -3.52 -1.27
C SER A 71 -5.24 -4.64 -2.11
N THR A 72 -5.68 -4.31 -3.32
CA THR A 72 -6.13 -5.30 -4.30
C THR A 72 -4.96 -6.01 -4.95
N THR A 73 -5.17 -7.21 -5.48
CA THR A 73 -4.17 -7.92 -6.28
C THR A 73 -3.71 -7.10 -7.48
N ALA A 74 -4.61 -6.31 -8.09
CA ALA A 74 -4.28 -5.43 -9.21
C ALA A 74 -3.27 -4.34 -8.81
N PHE A 75 -3.48 -3.67 -7.67
CA PHE A 75 -2.53 -2.72 -7.11
C PHE A 75 -1.18 -3.38 -6.85
N LEU A 76 -1.15 -4.53 -6.17
CA LEU A 76 0.09 -5.22 -5.84
C LEU A 76 0.89 -5.62 -7.07
N LYS A 77 0.21 -6.15 -8.11
CA LYS A 77 0.85 -6.47 -9.39
C LYS A 77 1.50 -5.25 -10.03
N LYS A 78 0.80 -4.11 -10.07
CA LYS A 78 1.33 -2.87 -10.66
C LYS A 78 2.48 -2.29 -9.84
N PHE A 79 2.35 -2.28 -8.51
CA PHE A 79 3.41 -1.79 -7.63
C PHE A 79 4.67 -2.66 -7.73
N PHE A 80 4.52 -3.98 -7.71
CA PHE A 80 5.63 -4.93 -7.81
C PHE A 80 6.26 -5.01 -9.20
N ASP A 81 5.62 -4.46 -10.23
CA ASP A 81 6.22 -4.42 -11.55
C ASP A 81 7.56 -3.64 -11.53
N GLY A 82 8.59 -4.27 -12.12
CA GLY A 82 9.98 -3.78 -12.08
C GLY A 82 10.77 -4.06 -10.79
N LEU A 83 10.19 -4.71 -9.77
CA LEU A 83 10.92 -5.10 -8.56
C LEU A 83 11.64 -6.45 -8.74
N SER A 84 12.77 -6.63 -8.03
CA SER A 84 13.46 -7.91 -7.99
C SER A 84 12.63 -8.97 -7.28
N SER A 85 12.83 -10.24 -7.64
CA SER A 85 12.12 -11.37 -7.01
C SER A 85 12.35 -11.44 -5.50
N SER A 86 13.54 -11.07 -5.02
CA SER A 86 13.85 -11.03 -3.58
C SER A 86 13.00 -10.00 -2.83
N LEU A 87 12.90 -8.78 -3.34
CA LEU A 87 12.08 -7.71 -2.74
C LEU A 87 10.60 -8.07 -2.76
N LYS A 88 10.11 -8.63 -3.87
CA LYS A 88 8.74 -9.14 -3.96
C LYS A 88 8.48 -10.17 -2.87
N GLN A 89 9.34 -11.18 -2.75
CA GLN A 89 9.17 -12.25 -1.75
C GLN A 89 9.15 -11.71 -0.32
N GLU A 90 10.00 -10.73 0.00
CA GLU A 90 10.05 -10.15 1.34
C GLU A 90 8.76 -9.40 1.70
N ILE A 91 8.24 -8.57 0.79
CA ILE A 91 6.96 -7.86 1.00
C ILE A 91 5.81 -8.87 1.07
N LEU A 92 5.79 -9.87 0.19
CA LEU A 92 4.76 -10.92 0.18
C LEU A 92 4.77 -11.77 1.45
N TYR A 93 5.96 -12.05 2.01
CA TYR A 93 6.09 -12.73 3.29
C TYR A 93 5.49 -11.88 4.43
N GLY A 94 5.74 -10.56 4.41
CA GLY A 94 5.11 -9.62 5.33
C GLY A 94 3.58 -9.64 5.26
N LEU A 95 2.97 -9.74 4.07
CA LEU A 95 1.51 -9.77 3.93
C LEU A 95 0.84 -10.92 4.69
N GLN A 96 1.55 -12.05 4.84
CA GLN A 96 1.09 -13.22 5.59
C GLN A 96 1.11 -13.02 7.11
N GLY A 97 1.78 -11.98 7.59
CA GLY A 97 1.88 -11.66 9.01
C GLY A 97 0.51 -11.41 9.65
N LYS A 98 0.36 -11.85 10.90
CA LYS A 98 -0.79 -11.48 11.74
C LYS A 98 -0.45 -10.18 12.46
N TYR A 99 -1.24 -9.14 12.20
CA TYR A 99 -1.07 -7.81 12.77
C TYR A 99 -2.32 -7.43 13.56
N THR A 100 -2.13 -6.66 14.62
CA THR A 100 -3.26 -6.08 15.34
C THR A 100 -3.86 -4.93 14.54
N VAL A 101 -5.15 -4.64 14.72
CA VAL A 101 -5.81 -3.51 14.04
C VAL A 101 -5.08 -2.20 14.32
N GLY A 102 -4.66 -1.97 15.58
CA GLY A 102 -3.90 -0.77 15.95
C GLY A 102 -2.52 -0.68 15.28
N GLU A 103 -1.82 -1.81 15.09
CA GLU A 103 -0.55 -1.84 14.34
C GLU A 103 -0.77 -1.46 12.89
N VAL A 104 -1.80 -2.00 12.24
CA VAL A 104 -2.13 -1.64 10.84
C VAL A 104 -2.41 -0.15 10.72
N ILE A 105 -3.29 0.40 11.55
CA ILE A 105 -3.71 1.80 11.46
C ILE A 105 -2.54 2.74 11.66
N LYS A 106 -1.74 2.51 12.71
CA LYS A 106 -0.57 3.34 13.00
C LYS A 106 0.45 3.28 11.86
N THR A 107 0.74 2.09 11.36
CA THR A 107 1.72 1.90 10.29
C THR A 107 1.25 2.58 9.00
N LEU A 108 -0.04 2.46 8.69
CA LEU A 108 -0.67 3.10 7.55
C LEU A 108 -0.61 4.63 7.64
N ASP A 109 -0.95 5.20 8.80
CA ASP A 109 -0.90 6.64 9.05
C ASP A 109 0.54 7.18 8.96
N ASP A 110 1.51 6.52 9.60
CA ASP A 110 2.93 6.89 9.55
C ASP A 110 3.46 6.85 8.10
N PHE A 111 3.06 5.85 7.32
CA PHE A 111 3.45 5.72 5.92
C PHE A 111 2.80 6.78 5.02
N VAL A 112 1.51 7.08 5.20
CA VAL A 112 0.85 8.17 4.46
C VAL A 112 1.46 9.53 4.81
N LYS A 113 1.80 9.78 6.06
CA LYS A 113 2.56 10.98 6.46
C LYS A 113 3.91 11.07 5.77
N TYR A 114 4.61 9.94 5.63
CA TYR A 114 5.85 9.87 4.85
C TYR A 114 5.61 10.25 3.38
N LEU A 115 4.61 9.65 2.72
CA LEU A 115 4.29 9.95 1.33
C LEU A 115 3.89 11.42 1.12
N LYS A 116 3.06 11.98 2.00
CA LYS A 116 2.66 13.40 1.95
C LYS A 116 3.84 14.35 2.09
N ARG A 117 4.83 14.03 2.94
CA ARG A 117 6.05 14.84 3.07
C ARG A 117 6.87 14.81 1.78
N LYS A 118 7.03 13.63 1.19
CA LYS A 118 7.76 13.43 -0.07
C LYS A 118 7.04 14.04 -1.28
N GLU A 119 5.71 14.08 -1.26
CA GLU A 119 4.94 14.81 -2.27
C GLU A 119 5.14 16.33 -2.12
N ALA A 120 5.09 16.83 -0.87
CA ALA A 120 5.25 18.26 -0.60
C ALA A 120 6.66 18.79 -0.90
N ASP A 121 7.71 17.97 -0.75
CA ASP A 121 9.09 18.33 -1.09
C ASP A 121 9.46 18.08 -2.58
N GLY A 122 8.53 17.50 -3.35
CA GLY A 122 8.69 17.22 -4.78
C GLY A 122 9.47 15.94 -5.11
N SER A 123 9.88 15.15 -4.11
CA SER A 123 10.56 13.85 -4.32
C SER A 123 9.61 12.77 -4.87
N LEU A 124 8.32 12.86 -4.57
CA LEU A 124 7.28 11.96 -5.10
C LEU A 124 6.23 12.74 -5.88
N ILE A 125 5.80 12.16 -7.01
CA ILE A 125 4.67 12.66 -7.79
C ILE A 125 3.59 11.57 -7.76
N LEU A 126 2.45 11.87 -7.15
CA LEU A 126 1.33 10.95 -6.91
C LEU A 126 0.06 11.40 -7.65
N ASP A 127 0.21 11.83 -8.90
CA ASP A 127 -0.87 12.34 -9.75
C ASP A 127 -1.12 11.42 -10.94
N GLU A 128 -2.39 11.07 -11.20
CA GLU A 128 -2.82 10.33 -12.38
C GLU A 128 -2.44 11.04 -13.70
N LYS A 129 -2.31 12.38 -13.68
CA LYS A 129 -1.98 13.19 -14.85
C LYS A 129 -0.48 13.19 -15.20
N SER A 130 0.40 12.66 -14.35
CA SER A 130 1.84 12.67 -14.64
C SER A 130 2.26 11.67 -15.71
N ASP A 131 1.44 10.66 -16.01
CA ASP A 131 1.67 9.68 -17.10
C ASP A 131 1.60 10.29 -18.52
N LYS A 132 1.31 11.60 -18.64
CA LYS A 132 1.29 12.34 -19.91
C LYS A 132 2.56 13.12 -20.23
N TYR A 133 3.59 13.07 -19.38
CA TYR A 133 4.81 13.87 -19.55
C TYR A 133 6.11 13.06 -19.63
N VAL A 134 6.02 11.75 -19.88
CA VAL A 134 7.19 10.89 -20.14
C VAL A 134 7.18 10.40 -21.59
#